data_AF-A0A7Y3AHL8-F1
#
_entry.id   AF-A0A7Y3AHL8-F1
#
_cell.length_a   1.000
_cell.length_b   1.000
_cell.length_c   1.000
_cell.angle_alpha   90.00
_cell.angle_beta   90.00
_cell.angle_gamma   90.00
#
_symmetry.space_group_name_H-M   'P 1'
#
loop_
_entity.id
_entity.type
_entity.pdbx_description
1 polymer ?
#
loop_
_entity_poly.entity_id
_entity_poly.type
_entity_poly.pdbx_seq_one_letter_code
_entity_poly.pdbx_strand_id
1 'polypeptide(L)'
;MKRVSAHSGKLIAPCGMNCAVCSRYLSYLNDLKRSQCGGCRLENKKCSYLFEKCSGLNSSINETASAKFCFQCDQYPCKQINRMDDRYRKNYKMSVKNNLENIRKKGIDKFIEEQYEEHSCSQCDGFKSVHNGQCFSCDGITRLLERHSK
;
A
#
# COMPACT_ATOMS: atom_id res chain seq x y z
N MET A 1 12.08 1.17 18.56
CA MET A 1 10.99 1.33 17.58
C MET A 1 11.60 1.68 16.23
N LYS A 2 11.36 0.89 15.17
CA LYS A 2 11.83 1.23 13.82
C LYS A 2 10.98 2.41 13.33
N ARG A 3 11.50 3.64 13.40
CA ARG A 3 10.81 4.83 12.86
C ARG A 3 10.59 4.60 11.36
N VAL A 4 9.35 4.77 10.90
CA VAL A 4 9.10 4.85 9.45
C VAL A 4 9.72 6.16 9.01
N SER A 5 10.80 6.11 8.26
CA SER A 5 11.10 7.27 7.42
C SER A 5 10.03 7.25 6.33
N ALA A 6 9.01 8.10 6.52
CA ALA A 6 7.86 8.31 5.66
C ALA A 6 8.22 8.56 4.18
N HIS A 7 9.49 8.81 3.90
CA HIS A 7 10.02 9.32 2.64
C HIS A 7 10.67 8.25 1.75
N SER A 8 10.50 6.96 2.04
CA SER A 8 11.09 5.91 1.21
C SER A 8 10.14 5.40 0.14
N GLY A 9 10.47 5.64 -1.13
CA GLY A 9 9.80 5.03 -2.29
C GLY A 9 9.70 3.49 -2.24
N LYS A 10 10.48 2.83 -1.39
CA LYS A 10 10.41 1.38 -1.13
C LYS A 10 9.06 0.95 -0.52
N LEU A 11 8.32 1.86 0.12
CA LEU A 11 7.01 1.57 0.70
C LEU A 11 5.85 1.79 -0.28
N ILE A 12 6.09 2.35 -1.46
CA ILE A 12 5.03 2.52 -2.46
C ILE A 12 4.92 1.25 -3.29
N ALA A 13 3.86 0.49 -3.08
CA ALA A 13 3.61 -0.77 -3.76
C ALA A 13 3.49 -0.57 -5.29
N PRO A 14 3.83 -1.58 -6.10
CA PRO A 14 3.62 -1.52 -7.55
C PRO A 14 2.18 -1.18 -7.98
N CYS A 15 1.18 -1.45 -7.15
CA CYS A 15 -0.23 -1.12 -7.42
C CYS A 15 -0.64 0.31 -7.00
N GLY A 16 0.28 1.15 -6.51
CA GLY A 16 -0.01 2.51 -6.05
C GLY A 16 -0.47 2.63 -4.59
N MET A 17 -0.46 1.54 -3.83
CA MET A 17 -0.72 1.59 -2.39
C MET A 17 0.52 2.09 -1.63
N ASN A 18 0.38 3.07 -0.75
CA ASN A 18 1.42 3.40 0.23
C ASN A 18 1.35 2.41 1.41
N CYS A 19 2.35 1.54 1.59
CA CYS A 19 2.37 0.59 2.70
C CYS A 19 2.34 1.27 4.07
N ALA A 20 2.85 2.51 4.20
CA ALA A 20 2.85 3.25 5.46
C ALA A 20 1.44 3.57 5.99
N VAL A 21 0.41 3.49 5.14
CA VAL A 21 -1.00 3.68 5.55
C VAL A 21 -1.81 2.37 5.49
N CYS A 22 -1.16 1.24 5.24
CA CYS A 22 -1.80 -0.08 5.22
C CYS A 22 -1.76 -0.71 6.62
N SER A 23 -2.92 -0.97 7.21
CA SER A 23 -3.06 -1.64 8.52
C SER A 23 -2.29 -2.97 8.66
N ARG A 24 -2.11 -3.75 7.58
CA ARG A 24 -1.31 -4.98 7.63
C ARG A 24 0.18 -4.70 7.81
N TYR A 25 0.71 -3.74 7.07
CA TYR A 25 2.10 -3.32 7.24
C TYR A 25 2.31 -2.63 8.59
N LEU A 26 1.41 -1.73 8.98
CA LEU A 26 1.46 -1.06 10.27
C LEU A 26 1.36 -2.05 11.45
N SER A 27 0.55 -3.10 11.33
CA SER A 27 0.47 -4.19 12.30
C SER A 27 1.79 -4.95 12.44
N TYR A 28 2.45 -5.27 11.31
CA TYR A 28 3.76 -5.90 11.31
C TYR A 28 4.82 -4.99 11.95
N LEU A 29 4.82 -3.70 11.58
CA LEU A 29 5.78 -2.73 12.08
C LEU A 29 5.67 -2.50 13.60
N ASN A 30 4.45 -2.47 14.12
CA ASN A 30 4.17 -2.24 15.55
C ASN A 30 4.10 -3.56 16.36
N ASP A 31 4.58 -4.67 15.81
CA ASP A 31 4.62 -6.00 16.45
C ASP A 31 3.29 -6.43 17.08
N LEU A 32 2.17 -6.10 16.44
CA LEU A 32 0.85 -6.45 16.94
C LEU A 32 0.50 -7.93 16.73
N LYS A 33 1.40 -8.71 16.10
CA LYS A 33 1.23 -10.14 15.77
C LYS A 33 -0.06 -10.48 15.00
N ARG A 34 -0.65 -9.50 14.30
CA ARG A 34 -1.87 -9.66 13.46
C ARG A 34 -1.57 -9.71 11.96
N SER A 35 -0.32 -9.48 11.55
CA SER A 35 0.11 -9.59 10.16
C SER A 35 1.61 -9.88 10.06
N GLN A 36 2.02 -10.58 9.00
CA GLN A 36 3.41 -10.85 8.64
C GLN A 36 3.84 -10.03 7.40
N CYS A 37 3.09 -8.98 7.06
CA CYS A 37 3.32 -8.18 5.85
C CYS A 37 4.46 -7.17 6.07
N GLY A 38 5.67 -7.49 5.62
CA GLY A 38 6.82 -6.58 5.70
C GLY A 38 6.92 -5.55 4.56
N GLY A 39 5.95 -5.49 3.65
CA GLY A 39 5.91 -4.53 2.53
C GLY A 39 5.95 -5.20 1.15
N CYS A 40 5.56 -4.45 0.11
CA CYS A 40 5.38 -5.00 -1.24
C CYS A 40 6.66 -5.07 -2.10
N ARG A 41 7.72 -4.33 -1.72
CA ARG A 41 9.00 -4.27 -2.44
C ARG A 41 10.17 -4.88 -1.66
N LEU A 42 9.90 -5.86 -0.79
CA LEU A 42 10.98 -6.60 -0.14
C LEU A 42 11.75 -7.39 -1.20
N GLU A 43 13.08 -7.34 -1.11
CA GLU A 43 13.97 -7.97 -2.10
C GLU A 43 13.70 -9.47 -2.24
N ASN A 44 13.51 -10.17 -1.12
CA ASN A 44 13.33 -11.62 -1.08
C ASN A 44 11.88 -12.07 -0.86
N LYS A 45 10.90 -11.14 -0.84
CA LYS A 45 9.49 -11.48 -0.60
C LYS A 45 8.57 -10.58 -1.42
N LYS A 46 7.74 -11.19 -2.26
CA LYS A 46 6.67 -10.48 -2.97
C LYS A 46 5.40 -10.45 -2.11
N CYS A 47 4.53 -9.48 -2.36
CA CYS A 47 3.21 -9.46 -1.74
C CYS A 47 2.41 -10.69 -2.19
N SER A 48 2.17 -11.63 -1.28
CA SER A 48 1.39 -12.85 -1.54
C SER A 48 -0.05 -12.57 -1.95
N TYR A 49 -0.56 -11.38 -1.61
CA TYR A 49 -1.93 -11.00 -1.96
C TYR A 49 -2.11 -10.67 -3.45
N LEU A 50 -1.10 -10.10 -4.12
CA LEU A 50 -1.27 -9.56 -5.47
C LEU A 50 -0.12 -9.84 -6.43
N PHE A 51 1.13 -9.86 -5.95
CA PHE A 51 2.31 -9.86 -6.83
C PHE A 51 3.02 -11.20 -6.91
N GLU A 52 2.81 -12.09 -5.95
CA GLU A 52 3.40 -13.44 -5.98
C GLU A 52 3.05 -14.19 -7.27
N LYS A 53 1.83 -14.02 -7.79
CA LYS A 53 1.34 -14.69 -9.02
C LYS A 53 1.26 -13.76 -10.25
N CYS A 54 1.91 -12.60 -10.23
CA CYS A 54 1.77 -11.59 -11.29
C CYS A 54 2.86 -11.74 -12.36
N SER A 55 2.49 -12.10 -13.58
CA SER A 55 3.41 -12.23 -14.72
C SER A 55 4.00 -10.91 -15.23
N GLY A 56 3.41 -9.76 -14.89
CA GLY A 56 3.93 -8.45 -15.28
C GLY A 56 5.00 -7.88 -14.34
N LEU A 57 5.07 -8.38 -13.10
CA LEU A 57 5.92 -7.84 -12.02
C LEU A 57 6.84 -8.88 -11.36
N ASN A 58 6.52 -10.17 -11.48
CA ASN A 58 7.29 -11.24 -10.87
C ASN A 58 8.18 -11.92 -11.92
N SER A 59 9.47 -11.61 -11.88
CA SER A 59 10.48 -12.20 -12.77
C SER A 59 10.64 -13.71 -12.59
N SER A 60 10.31 -14.26 -11.41
CA SER A 60 10.29 -15.71 -11.19
C SER A 60 9.15 -16.44 -11.89
N ILE A 61 8.15 -15.70 -12.39
CA ILE A 61 7.02 -16.25 -13.18
C ILE A 61 7.21 -15.96 -14.67
N ASN A 62 7.77 -14.79 -14.99
CA ASN A 62 8.01 -14.37 -16.35
C ASN A 62 9.30 -13.56 -16.38
N GLU A 63 10.34 -14.09 -17.01
CA GLU A 63 11.68 -13.47 -17.05
C GLU A 63 11.67 -12.09 -17.73
N THR A 64 10.68 -11.82 -18.59
CA THR A 64 10.49 -10.52 -19.26
C THR A 64 9.77 -9.48 -18.39
N ALA A 65 9.31 -9.86 -17.18
CA ALA A 65 8.63 -8.97 -16.26
C ALA A 65 9.56 -7.84 -15.79
N SER A 66 9.28 -6.63 -16.26
CA SER A 66 10.13 -5.44 -16.04
C SER A 66 9.37 -4.24 -15.47
N ALA A 67 8.04 -4.34 -15.31
CA ALA A 67 7.25 -3.24 -14.78
C ALA A 67 7.68 -2.94 -13.32
N LYS A 68 7.81 -1.66 -12.97
CA LYS A 68 8.03 -1.20 -11.59
C LYS A 68 6.71 -0.82 -10.92
N PHE A 69 5.75 -0.37 -11.72
CA PHE A 69 4.38 -0.06 -11.34
C PHE A 69 3.39 -0.70 -12.32
N CYS A 70 2.18 -0.96 -11.85
CA CYS A 70 1.15 -1.61 -12.65
C CYS A 70 0.83 -0.84 -13.93
N PHE A 71 0.86 0.50 -13.92
CA PHE A 71 0.59 1.31 -15.14
C PHE A 71 1.62 1.12 -16.26
N GLN A 72 2.76 0.48 -15.98
CA GLN A 72 3.81 0.16 -16.96
C GLN A 72 3.64 -1.25 -17.56
N CYS A 73 2.72 -2.05 -17.02
CA CYS A 73 2.42 -3.37 -17.55
C CYS A 73 1.47 -3.23 -18.75
N ASP A 74 1.76 -3.97 -19.81
CA ASP A 74 0.93 -4.13 -21.02
C ASP A 74 -0.49 -4.64 -20.72
N GLN A 75 -0.66 -5.42 -19.66
CA GLN A 75 -1.95 -5.93 -19.21
C GLN A 75 -2.76 -4.92 -18.36
N TYR A 76 -2.26 -3.71 -18.14
CA TYR A 76 -2.94 -2.71 -17.31
C TYR A 76 -4.03 -1.95 -18.07
N PRO A 77 -5.21 -1.73 -17.47
CA PRO A 77 -5.63 -2.17 -16.13
C PRO A 77 -6.13 -3.63 -16.13
N CYS A 78 -5.48 -4.49 -15.35
CA CYS A 78 -5.85 -5.90 -15.27
C CYS A 78 -7.01 -6.14 -14.29
N LYS A 79 -7.64 -7.33 -14.39
CA LYS A 79 -8.77 -7.74 -13.54
C LYS A 79 -8.50 -7.59 -12.04
N GLN A 80 -7.28 -7.84 -11.59
CA GLN A 80 -6.94 -7.75 -10.16
C GLN A 80 -6.83 -6.31 -9.68
N ILE A 81 -6.28 -5.40 -10.50
CA ILE A 81 -6.26 -3.97 -10.17
C ILE A 81 -7.67 -3.39 -10.16
N ASN A 82 -8.52 -3.75 -11.12
CA ASN A 82 -9.93 -3.32 -11.13
C ASN A 82 -10.65 -3.72 -9.84
N ARG A 83 -10.56 -4.99 -9.45
CA ARG A 83 -11.16 -5.49 -8.20
C ARG A 83 -10.59 -4.82 -6.95
N MET A 84 -9.28 -4.57 -6.92
CA MET A 84 -8.65 -3.90 -5.78
C MET A 84 -9.15 -2.46 -5.67
N ASP A 85 -9.19 -1.72 -6.78
CA ASP A 85 -9.66 -0.34 -6.83
C ASP A 85 -11.12 -0.22 -6.41
N ASP A 86 -12.00 -1.07 -6.93
CA ASP A 86 -13.42 -1.08 -6.57
C ASP A 86 -13.62 -1.29 -5.06
N ARG A 87 -12.92 -2.26 -4.48
CA ARG A 87 -12.99 -2.51 -3.03
C ARG A 87 -12.46 -1.32 -2.23
N TYR A 88 -11.33 -0.74 -2.64
CA TYR A 88 -10.73 0.37 -1.90
C TYR A 88 -11.58 1.63 -1.96
N ARG A 89 -12.20 1.94 -3.11
CA ARG A 89 -13.12 3.07 -3.24
C ARG A 89 -14.35 2.86 -2.37
N LYS A 90 -14.93 1.65 -2.41
CA LYS A 90 -16.14 1.32 -1.65
C LYS A 90 -15.93 1.34 -0.14
N ASN A 91 -14.78 0.84 0.33
CA ASN A 91 -14.57 0.60 1.76
C ASN A 91 -13.62 1.60 2.43
N TYR A 92 -12.75 2.27 1.68
CA TYR A 92 -11.64 3.05 2.27
C TYR A 92 -11.53 4.46 1.66
N LYS A 93 -12.49 4.87 0.83
CA LYS A 93 -12.52 6.19 0.15
C LYS A 93 -11.22 6.53 -0.60
N MET A 94 -10.47 5.51 -1.03
CA MET A 94 -9.18 5.64 -1.70
C MET A 94 -9.24 4.91 -3.05
N SER A 95 -8.60 5.43 -4.09
CA SER A 95 -8.48 4.75 -5.37
C SER A 95 -7.02 4.42 -5.67
N VAL A 96 -6.72 3.14 -5.83
CA VAL A 96 -5.37 2.69 -6.22
C VAL A 96 -5.03 3.12 -7.64
N LYS A 97 -6.04 3.23 -8.52
CA LYS A 97 -5.84 3.76 -9.88
C LYS A 97 -5.52 5.25 -9.88
N ASN A 98 -6.20 6.04 -9.05
CA ASN A 98 -5.86 7.46 -8.89
C ASN A 98 -4.44 7.61 -8.32
N ASN A 99 -4.05 6.78 -7.36
CA ASN A 99 -2.68 6.79 -6.85
C ASN A 99 -1.66 6.45 -7.95
N LEU A 100 -1.92 5.41 -8.74
CA LEU A 100 -1.07 5.05 -9.88
C LEU A 100 -0.97 6.19 -10.91
N GLU A 101 -2.08 6.86 -11.19
CA GLU A 101 -2.13 8.01 -12.09
C GLU A 101 -1.35 9.20 -11.53
N ASN A 102 -1.44 9.43 -10.23
CA ASN A 102 -0.71 10.48 -9.54
C ASN A 102 0.81 10.23 -9.60
N ILE A 103 1.24 9.00 -9.27
CA ILE A 103 2.65 8.59 -9.39
C ILE A 103 3.15 8.74 -10.83
N ARG A 104 2.32 8.35 -11.82
CA ARG A 104 2.66 8.47 -13.24
C ARG A 104 2.88 9.93 -13.67
N LYS A 105 2.02 10.84 -13.20
CA LYS A 105 2.03 12.25 -13.60
C LYS A 105 3.03 13.11 -12.84
N LYS A 106 3.14 12.91 -11.52
CA LYS A 106 3.87 13.78 -10.60
C LYS A 106 5.15 13.15 -10.05
N GLY A 107 5.35 11.85 -10.26
CA GLY A 107 6.46 11.11 -9.67
C GLY A 107 6.15 10.60 -8.26
N ILE A 108 7.04 9.72 -7.78
CA ILE A 108 6.87 9.03 -6.49
C ILE A 108 7.05 9.96 -5.30
N ASP A 109 7.99 10.91 -5.37
CA ASP A 109 8.31 11.80 -4.26
C ASP A 109 7.14 12.73 -3.98
N LYS A 110 6.55 13.32 -5.03
CA LYS A 110 5.36 14.16 -4.88
C LYS A 110 4.15 13.38 -4.35
N PHE A 111 3.98 12.15 -4.81
CA PHE A 111 2.93 11.27 -4.28
C PHE A 111 3.13 10.99 -2.78
N ILE A 112 4.37 10.77 -2.33
CA ILE A 112 4.67 10.54 -0.91
C ILE A 112 4.33 11.76 -0.06
N GLU A 113 4.69 12.97 -0.51
CA GLU A 113 4.34 14.23 0.18
C GLU A 113 2.81 14.35 0.35
N GLU A 114 2.06 14.16 -0.73
CA GLU A 114 0.58 14.25 -0.71
C GLU A 114 -0.04 13.20 0.23
N GLN A 115 0.52 11.98 0.27
CA GLN A 115 0.08 10.95 1.19
C GLN A 115 0.43 11.24 2.66
N TYR A 116 1.52 11.97 2.91
CA TYR A 116 1.88 12.45 4.24
C TYR A 116 0.89 13.49 4.74
N GLU A 117 0.59 14.49 3.91
CA GLU A 117 -0.40 15.51 4.25
C GLU A 117 -1.78 14.89 4.54
N GLU A 118 -2.24 13.95 3.69
CA GLU A 118 -3.58 13.36 3.81
C GLU A 118 -3.75 12.43 5.03
N HIS A 119 -2.69 11.70 5.40
CA HIS A 119 -2.80 10.59 6.35
C HIS A 119 -1.96 10.75 7.62
N SER A 120 -1.28 11.87 7.82
CA SER A 120 -0.52 12.16 9.04
C SER A 120 -1.37 12.01 10.30
N CYS A 121 -0.74 11.51 11.37
CA CYS A 121 -1.31 11.55 12.71
C CYS A 121 -1.04 12.93 13.33
N SER A 122 -2.03 13.52 14.01
CA SER A 122 -1.85 14.81 14.69
C SER A 122 -1.12 14.72 16.03
N GLN A 123 -0.90 13.51 16.55
CA GLN A 123 -0.30 13.26 17.86
C GLN A 123 1.13 12.70 17.78
N CYS A 124 1.56 12.19 16.63
CA CYS A 124 2.89 11.65 16.43
C CYS A 124 3.31 11.75 14.96
N ASP A 125 4.59 11.49 14.67
CA ASP A 125 5.15 11.50 13.31
C ASP A 125 4.71 10.29 12.44
N GLY A 126 3.72 9.53 12.91
CA GLY A 126 3.19 8.36 12.23
C GLY A 126 2.03 8.69 11.27
N PHE A 127 1.43 7.64 10.74
CA PHE A 127 0.28 7.72 9.84
C PHE A 127 -0.95 7.08 10.47
N LYS A 128 -2.12 7.59 10.09
CA LYS A 128 -3.40 6.90 10.23
C LYS A 128 -3.56 5.91 9.08
N SER A 129 -4.04 4.72 9.41
CA SER A 129 -4.31 3.67 8.43
C SER A 129 -5.56 4.01 7.60
N VAL A 130 -5.51 3.87 6.28
CA VAL A 130 -6.69 4.04 5.41
C VAL A 130 -7.77 2.98 5.65
N HIS A 131 -7.41 1.86 6.30
CA HIS A 131 -8.33 0.74 6.48
C HIS A 131 -9.24 0.87 7.70
N ASN A 132 -8.86 1.68 8.68
CA ASN A 132 -9.58 1.80 9.95
C ASN A 132 -9.44 3.19 10.60
N GLY A 133 -8.84 4.18 9.92
CA GLY A 133 -8.67 5.53 10.43
C GLY A 133 -7.75 5.69 11.65
N GLN A 134 -7.21 4.61 12.21
CA GLN A 134 -6.46 4.61 13.46
C GLN A 134 -4.95 4.80 13.22
N CYS A 135 -4.30 5.50 14.16
CA CYS A 135 -2.85 5.53 14.29
C CYS A 135 -2.39 4.35 15.13
N PHE A 136 -1.56 3.49 14.55
CA PHE A 136 -1.10 2.25 15.21
C PHE A 136 -0.10 2.49 16.35
N SER A 137 0.39 3.72 16.50
CA SER A 137 1.28 4.13 17.58
C SER A 137 0.55 4.83 18.74
N CYS A 138 -0.59 5.47 18.46
CA CYS A 138 -1.36 6.21 19.46
C CYS A 138 -2.58 5.43 19.97
N ASP A 139 -3.21 4.63 19.11
CA ASP A 139 -4.52 4.02 19.39
C ASP A 139 -4.42 2.55 19.80
N GLY A 140 -5.37 2.11 20.63
CA GLY A 140 -5.59 0.70 20.94
C GLY A 140 -6.17 -0.08 19.76
N ILE A 141 -5.32 -0.72 18.97
CA ILE A 141 -5.73 -1.44 17.75
C ILE A 141 -6.40 -2.78 18.07
N THR A 142 -7.72 -2.82 17.96
CA THR A 142 -8.51 -4.05 18.14
C THR A 142 -8.77 -4.79 16.82
N ARG A 143 -8.85 -4.07 15.70
CA ARG A 143 -9.12 -4.61 14.35
C ARG A 143 -8.29 -3.90 13.29
N LEU A 144 -7.84 -4.64 12.28
CA LEU A 144 -7.05 -4.08 11.17
C LEU A 144 -7.90 -3.46 10.06
N LEU A 145 -9.17 -3.83 9.96
CA LEU A 145 -10.09 -3.33 8.93
C LEU A 145 -11.36 -2.87 9.65
N GLU A 146 -11.86 -1.69 9.28
CA GLU A 146 -13.20 -1.29 9.67
C GLU A 146 -14.25 -2.17 9.00
N ARG A 147 -15.31 -2.49 9.76
CA ARG A 147 -16.49 -3.15 9.23
C ARG A 147 -17.51 -2.06 8.95
N HIS A 148 -17.70 -1.71 7.68
CA HIS A 148 -18.89 -0.98 7.30
C HIS A 148 -20.05 -1.99 7.29
N SER A 149 -20.94 -1.87 8.27
CA SER A 149 -22.25 -2.53 8.20
C SER A 149 -22.92 -2.07 6.89
N LYS A 150 -23.40 -3.04 6.12
CA LYS A 150 -24.14 -2.77 4.89
C LYS A 150 -25.42 -2.00 5.17
#